data_AF-A0A1Q3VY65-F1
#
_entry.id   AF-A0A1Q3VY65-F1
#
_cell.length_a   1.000
_cell.length_b   1.000
_cell.length_c   1.000
_cell.angle_alpha   90.00
_cell.angle_beta   90.00
_cell.angle_gamma   90.00
#
_symmetry.space_group_name_H-M   'P 1'
#
loop_
_entity.id
_entity.type
_entity.pdbx_description
1 polymer ?
#
loop_
_entity_poly.entity_id
_entity_poly.type
_entity_poly.pdbx_seq_one_letter_code
_entity_poly.pdbx_strand_id
1 'polypeptide(L)' 'MFEPACRNDLDRYERAVDSAIAVCGGDLRGTLRALIIANEFLEDELRRQSGRGEVARDRRNVA' A
#
# COMPACT_ATOMS: atom_id res chain seq x y z
N MET A 1 -6.76 15.02 -3.84
CA MET A 1 -8.05 14.64 -4.46
C MET A 1 -7.90 13.21 -4.93
N PHE A 2 -8.82 12.30 -4.57
CA PHE A 2 -8.78 10.93 -5.10
C PHE A 2 -9.25 10.96 -6.55
N GLU A 3 -8.37 10.62 -7.50
CA GLU A 3 -8.75 10.40 -8.89
C GLU A 3 -9.68 9.18 -8.95
N PRO A 4 -10.77 9.21 -9.74
CA PRO A 4 -11.64 8.05 -9.90
C PRO A 4 -10.88 6.94 -10.64
N ALA A 5 -10.89 5.74 -10.05
CA ALA A 5 -10.32 4.56 -10.68
C ALA A 5 -11.05 4.23 -11.99
N CYS A 6 -10.31 3.84 -13.03
CA CYS A 6 -10.94 3.36 -14.27
C CYS A 6 -11.64 2.02 -14.00
N ARG A 7 -12.64 1.65 -14.81
CA ARG A 7 -13.44 0.42 -14.64
C ARG A 7 -12.57 -0.84 -14.52
N ASN A 8 -11.48 -0.93 -15.29
CA ASN A 8 -10.56 -2.05 -15.23
C ASN A 8 -9.82 -2.15 -13.89
N ASP A 9 -9.46 -1.01 -13.30
CA ASP A 9 -8.82 -0.95 -11.99
C ASP A 9 -9.78 -1.42 -10.89
N LEU A 10 -11.05 -1.00 -10.99
CA LEU A 10 -12.09 -1.45 -10.07
C LEU A 10 -12.28 -2.98 -10.15
N ASP A 11 -12.43 -3.53 -11.35
CA ASP A 11 -12.57 -4.99 -11.55
C ASP A 11 -11.36 -5.76 -10.99
N ARG A 12 -10.16 -5.19 -11.11
CA ARG A 12 -8.94 -5.77 -10.54
C ARG A 12 -8.95 -5.71 -9.02
N TYR A 13 -9.38 -4.60 -8.43
CA TYR A 13 -9.46 -4.45 -6.97
C TYR A 13 -10.52 -5.37 -6.37
N GLU A 14 -11.70 -5.48 -6.96
CA GLU A 14 -12.76 -6.40 -6.52
C GLU A 14 -12.24 -7.85 -6.48
N ARG A 15 -11.56 -8.31 -7.54
CA ARG A 15 -10.95 -9.65 -7.55
C ARG A 15 -9.89 -9.85 -6.47
N ALA A 16 -9.08 -8.82 -6.21
CA ALA A 16 -8.07 -8.87 -5.15
C ALA A 16 -8.71 -8.92 -3.76
N VAL A 17 -9.82 -8.19 -3.56
CA VAL A 17 -10.61 -8.21 -2.33
C VAL A 17 -11.20 -9.60 -2.10
N ASP A 18 -11.88 -10.18 -3.10
CA ASP A 18 -12.44 -11.54 -3.00
C ASP A 18 -11.37 -12.57 -2.65
N SER A 19 -10.19 -12.45 -3.28
CA SER A 19 -9.05 -13.32 -3.02
C SER A 19 -8.55 -13.20 -1.58
N ALA A 20 -8.43 -11.97 -1.06
CA ALA A 20 -8.00 -11.73 0.31
C ALA A 20 -9.00 -12.30 1.33
N ILE A 21 -10.30 -12.11 1.09
CA ILE A 21 -11.38 -12.64 1.94
C ILE A 21 -11.33 -14.17 1.96
N ALA A 22 -11.16 -14.81 0.80
CA ALA A 22 -11.06 -16.26 0.68
C ALA A 22 -9.86 -16.83 1.45
N VAL A 23 -8.68 -16.19 1.35
CA VAL A 23 -7.47 -16.59 2.09
C VAL A 23 -7.67 -16.46 3.60
N CYS A 24 -8.42 -15.46 4.05
CA CYS A 24 -8.77 -15.27 5.46
C CYS A 24 -9.97 -16.11 5.92
N GLY A 25 -10.43 -17.08 5.13
CA GLY A 25 -11.51 -17.99 5.50
C GLY A 25 -12.89 -17.31 5.62
N GLY A 26 -13.09 -16.19 4.94
CA GLY A 26 -14.34 -15.42 5.01
C GLY A 26 -14.43 -14.45 6.19
N ASP A 27 -13.39 -14.34 7.03
CA ASP A 27 -13.36 -13.35 8.11
C ASP A 27 -13.01 -11.95 7.57
N LEU A 28 -14.03 -11.17 7.27
CA LEU A 28 -13.88 -9.77 6.83
C LEU A 28 -13.13 -8.91 7.84
N ARG A 29 -13.34 -9.13 9.15
CA ARG A 29 -12.70 -8.33 10.20
C ARG A 29 -11.22 -8.68 10.32
N GLY A 30 -10.88 -9.97 10.22
CA GLY A 30 -9.52 -10.47 10.12
C GLY A 30 -8.81 -9.96 8.87
N THR A 31 -9.48 -10.02 7.72
CA THR A 31 -8.96 -9.52 6.43
C THR A 31 -8.62 -8.03 6.51
N LEU A 32 -9.56 -7.21 6.98
CA LEU A 32 -9.35 -5.76 7.10
C LEU A 32 -8.21 -5.44 8.07
N ARG A 33 -8.14 -6.15 9.20
CA ARG A 33 -7.06 -5.98 10.18
C ARG A 33 -5.69 -6.34 9.57
N ALA A 34 -5.61 -7.42 8.80
CA ALA A 34 -4.38 -7.81 8.11
C ALA A 34 -3.94 -6.75 7.09
N LEU A 35 -4.88 -6.19 6.31
CA LEU A 35 -4.61 -5.12 5.34
C LEU A 35 -4.10 -3.84 6.03
N ILE A 36 -4.68 -3.44 7.15
CA ILE A 36 -4.23 -2.26 7.91
C ILE A 36 -2.80 -2.47 8.41
N ILE A 37 -2.50 -3.62 9.01
CA ILE A 37 -1.15 -3.96 9.51
C ILE A 37 -0.14 -3.97 8.35
N ALA A 38 -0.50 -4.59 7.22
CA ALA A 38 0.36 -4.61 6.04
C ALA A 38 0.64 -3.19 5.51
N ASN A 39 -0.38 -2.33 5.47
CA ASN A 39 -0.22 -0.94 5.05
C ASN A 39 0.69 -0.16 6.00
N GLU A 40 0.51 -0.27 7.32
CA GLU A 40 1.38 0.38 8.31
C GLU A 40 2.85 -0.06 8.16
N PHE A 41 3.07 -1.36 7.96
CA PHE A 41 4.41 -1.90 7.71
C PHE A 41 5.04 -1.34 6.43
N LEU A 42 4.28 -1.29 5.33
CA LEU A 42 4.75 -0.74 4.06
C LEU A 42 5.05 0.75 4.14
N GLU A 43 4.24 1.53 4.86
CA GLU A 43 4.50 2.94 5.12
C GLU A 43 5.77 3.15 5.94
N ASP A 44 6.00 2.35 6.98
CA ASP A 44 7.22 2.42 7.77
C ASP A 44 8.47 2.08 6.93
N GLU A 45 8.38 1.04 6.10
CA GLU A 45 9.45 0.67 5.18
C GLU A 45 9.73 1.78 4.15
N LEU A 46 8.68 2.40 3.60
CA LEU A 46 8.83 3.57 2.72
C LEU A 46 9.48 4.77 3.43
N ARG A 47 9.13 5.05 4.69
CA ARG A 47 9.78 6.12 5.48
C ARG A 47 11.27 5.82 5.69
N ARG A 48 11.62 4.57 6.01
CA ARG A 48 13.02 4.13 6.16
C ARG A 48 13.81 4.27 4.86
N GLN A 49 13.23 3.92 3.72
CA GLN A 49 13.88 4.01 2.42
C GLN A 49 13.93 5.46 1.90
N SER A 50 12.91 6.26 2.15
CA SER A 50 12.88 7.68 1.77
C SER A 50 13.88 8.50 2.58
N GLY A 51 14.06 8.19 3.87
CA GLY A 51 15.13 8.75 4.69
C GLY A 51 16.53 8.43 4.14
N ARG A 52 16.70 7.30 3.43
CA ARG A 52 17.95 6.97 2.70
C ARG A 52 18.09 7.72 1.38
N GLY A 53 16.97 8.04 0.72
CA GLY A 53 16.93 8.81 -0.53
C GLY A 53 17.15 10.32 -0.33
N GLU A 54 16.69 10.89 0.77
CA GLU A 54 16.82 12.32 1.11
C GLU A 54 18.30 12.72 1.29
N VAL A 55 19.08 11.91 2.02
CA VAL A 55 20.53 12.12 2.23
C VAL A 55 21.32 12.11 0.90
N ALA A 56 20.81 11.39 -0.12
CA ALA A 56 21.42 11.35 -1.46
C ALA A 56 20.93 12.47 -2.40
N ARG A 57 19.80 13.12 -2.11
CA ARG A 57 19.31 14.29 -2.88
C ARG A 57 19.90 15.60 -2.36
N ASP A 58 20.16 15.71 -1.06
CA ASP A 58 20.78 16.89 -0.46
C ASP A 58 22.20 17.16 -1.00
N ARG A 59 22.99 16.09 -1.26
CA ARG A 59 24.31 16.22 -1.92
C ARG A 59 24.29 16.67 -3.38
N ARG A 60 23.14 16.67 -4.06
CA ARG A 60 23.01 17.10 -5.47
C ARG A 60 22.54 18.54 -5.62
N ASN A 61 22.17 19.22 -4.54
CA ASN A 61 21.71 20.62 -4.56
C ASN A 61 22.73 21.61 -3.97
N VAL A 62 23.98 21.16 -3.77
CA VAL A 62 25.13 21.98 -3.35
C VAL A 62 26.21 21.95 -4.45
N ALA A 63 25.80 22.15 -5.71
CA ALA A 63 26.69 22.34 -6.85
C ALA A 63 26.20 23.52 -7.69
#